data_AF-A0A7X8WWG0-F1
#
_entry.id   AF-A0A7X8WWG0-F1
#
_cell.length_a   1.000
_cell.length_b   1.000
_cell.length_c   1.000
_cell.angle_alpha   90.00
_cell.angle_beta   90.00
_cell.angle_gamma   90.00
#
_symmetry.space_group_name_H-M   'P 1'
#
loop_
_entity.id
_entity.type
_entity.pdbx_description
1 polymer ?
#
loop_
_entity_poly.entity_id
_entity_poly.type
_entity_poly.pdbx_seq_one_letter_code
_entity_poly.pdbx_strand_id
1 'polypeptide(L)' 'MKKEKKKIIYAKDILKLEVAEELGLMPKIKEGGWPELTSEESGRIGGVMTRRMKHLKWI' A
#
# COMPACT_ATOMS: atom_id res chain seq x y z
N MET A 1 30.07 2.62 8.32
CA MET A 1 28.81 2.78 9.10
C MET A 1 27.63 2.68 8.15
N LYS A 2 26.80 1.63 8.28
CA LYS A 2 25.59 1.43 7.46
C LYS A 2 24.57 2.52 7.85
N LYS A 3 24.23 3.41 6.92
CA LYS A 3 23.20 4.45 7.14
C LYS A 3 21.84 3.75 7.28
N GLU A 4 21.36 3.57 8.51
CA GLU A 4 19.97 3.26 8.77
C GLU A 4 19.11 4.42 8.27
N LYS A 5 18.54 4.26 7.07
CA LYS A 5 17.55 5.19 6.53
C LYS A 5 16.31 5.05 7.40
N LYS A 6 16.12 5.98 8.35
CA LYS A 6 14.83 6.17 9.02
C LYS A 6 13.76 6.25 7.92
N LYS A 7 12.97 5.18 7.76
CA LYS A 7 11.81 5.18 6.88
C LYS A 7 10.84 6.19 7.48
N ILE A 8 10.79 7.39 6.90
CA ILE A 8 9.67 8.30 7.11
C ILE A 8 8.47 7.50 6.62
N ILE A 9 7.60 7.09 7.54
CA ILE A 9 6.37 6.39 7.19
C ILE A 9 5.49 7.46 6.54
N TYR A 10 5.45 7.48 5.22
CA TYR A 10 4.60 8.41 4.51
C TYR A 10 3.15 7.98 4.70
N ALA A 11 2.24 8.93 4.82
CA ALA A 11 0.81 8.63 4.92
C ALA A 11 0.31 7.78 3.74
N LYS A 12 1.02 7.83 2.60
CA LYS A 12 0.86 6.94 1.44
C LYS A 12 1.11 5.46 1.75
N ASP A 13 2.14 5.14 2.54
CA ASP A 13 2.46 3.77 2.91
C ASP A 13 1.44 3.19 3.89
N ILE A 14 0.94 4.02 4.82
CA ILE A 14 -0.16 3.63 5.73
C ILE A 14 -1.42 3.34 4.91
N LEU A 15 -1.78 4.24 3.99
CA LEU A 15 -2.97 4.06 3.15
C LEU A 15 -2.89 2.79 2.31
N LYS A 16 -1.70 2.42 1.80
CA LYS A 16 -1.50 1.16 1.08
C LYS A 16 -1.81 -0.05 1.95
N LEU A 17 -1.32 -0.05 3.18
CA LEU A 17 -1.52 -1.15 4.12
C LEU A 17 -2.99 -1.25 4.55
N GLU A 18 -3.64 -0.12 4.85
CA GLU A 18 -5.08 -0.09 5.15
C GLU A 18 -5.90 -0.63 3.98
N VAL A 19 -5.63 -0.17 2.76
CA VAL A 19 -6.36 -0.63 1.57
C VAL A 19 -6.10 -2.12 1.32
N ALA A 20 -4.86 -2.59 1.52
CA ALA A 20 -4.56 -4.01 1.38
C ALA A 20 -5.26 -4.87 2.44
N GLU A 21 -5.39 -4.37 3.66
CA GLU A 21 -6.14 -5.03 4.74
C GLU A 21 -7.64 -5.06 4.45
N GLU A 22 -8.21 -3.95 3.99
CA GLU A 22 -9.62 -3.84 3.59
C GLU A 22 -9.98 -4.74 2.41
N LEU A 23 -9.04 -4.94 1.48
CA LEU A 23 -9.18 -5.86 0.35
C LEU A 23 -8.88 -7.33 0.71
N GLY A 24 -8.49 -7.63 1.95
CA GLY A 24 -8.15 -8.98 2.39
C GLY A 24 -6.84 -9.53 1.81
N LEU A 25 -5.97 -8.65 1.30
CA LEU A 25 -4.69 -8.97 0.67
C LEU A 25 -3.51 -8.95 1.65
N MET A 26 -3.75 -8.48 2.87
CA MET A 26 -2.75 -8.44 3.95
C MET A 26 -2.08 -9.80 4.25
N PRO A 27 -2.77 -10.95 4.22
CA PRO A 27 -2.14 -12.26 4.40
C PRO A 27 -1.08 -12.55 3.34
N LYS A 28 -1.40 -12.32 2.05
CA LYS A 28 -0.46 -12.51 0.93
C LYS A 28 0.75 -11.58 1.03
N ILE A 29 0.54 -10.32 1.42
CA ILE A 29 1.64 -9.39 1.64
C ILE A 29 2.51 -9.81 2.83
N LYS A 30 1.92 -10.42 3.87
CA LYS A 30 2.68 -10.95 5.01
C LYS A 30 3.47 -12.21 4.66
N GLU A 31 2.92 -13.09 3.82
CA GLU A 31 3.58 -14.34 3.41
C GLU A 31 4.66 -14.10 2.34
N GLY A 32 4.32 -13.46 1.22
CA GLY A 32 5.24 -13.26 0.08
C GLY A 32 5.53 -11.81 -0.30
N GLY A 33 5.02 -10.84 0.47
CA GLY A 33 5.26 -9.42 0.21
C GLY A 33 4.40 -8.86 -0.92
N TRP A 34 4.69 -7.62 -1.30
CA TRP A 34 4.06 -6.95 -2.45
C TRP A 34 4.17 -7.68 -3.79
N PRO A 35 5.27 -8.39 -4.14
CA PRO A 35 5.34 -9.11 -5.42
C PRO A 35 4.47 -10.37 -5.48
N GLU A 36 3.94 -10.86 -4.35
CA GLU A 36 2.98 -11.99 -4.33
C GLU A 36 1.56 -11.59 -4.77
N LEU A 37 1.30 -10.28 -4.82
CA LEU A 37 0.04 -9.77 -5.35
C LEU A 37 0.01 -9.88 -6.87
N THR A 38 -1.12 -10.31 -7.39
CA THR A 38 -1.38 -10.28 -8.83
C THR A 38 -1.51 -8.83 -9.33
N SER A 39 -1.38 -8.63 -10.63
CA SER A 39 -1.60 -7.32 -11.26
C SER A 39 -3.02 -6.78 -11.02
N GLU A 40 -4.02 -7.66 -10.89
CA GLU A 40 -5.39 -7.26 -10.53
C GLU A 40 -5.48 -6.77 -9.08
N GLU A 41 -4.88 -7.49 -8.14
CA GLU A 41 -4.91 -7.15 -6.71
C GLU A 41 -4.14 -5.86 -6.40
N SER A 42 -2.92 -5.75 -6.92
CA SER A 42 -2.13 -4.53 -6.84
C SER A 42 -2.79 -3.35 -7.56
N GLY A 43 -3.46 -3.61 -8.69
CA GLY A 43 -4.27 -2.63 -9.42
C GLY A 43 -5.48 -2.14 -8.62
N ARG A 44 -6.19 -3.03 -7.91
CA ARG A 44 -7.28 -2.67 -7.00
C ARG A 44 -6.79 -1.80 -5.85
N ILE A 45 -5.67 -2.16 -5.21
CA ILE A 45 -5.07 -1.34 -4.15
C ILE A 45 -4.76 0.06 -4.69
N GLY A 46 -4.08 0.17 -5.83
CA GLY A 46 -3.74 1.45 -6.46
C GLY A 46 -4.97 2.29 -6.83
N GLY A 47 -6.03 1.66 -7.33
CA GLY A 47 -7.28 2.32 -7.70
C GLY A 47 -8.01 2.92 -6.50
N VAL A 48 -8.15 2.15 -5.41
CA VAL A 48 -8.77 2.63 -4.15
C VAL A 48 -7.92 3.74 -3.55
N MET A 49 -6.59 3.59 -3.54
CA MET A 49 -5.67 4.60 -3.05
C MET A 49 -5.82 5.93 -3.81
N THR A 50 -5.88 5.86 -5.15
CA THR A 50 -6.06 7.04 -6.01
C THR A 50 -7.41 7.71 -5.75
N ARG A 51 -8.48 6.93 -5.57
CA ARG A 51 -9.82 7.46 -5.27
C ARG A 51 -9.86 8.17 -3.92
N ARG A 52 -9.20 7.62 -2.89
CA ARG A 52 -9.04 8.25 -1.57
C ARG A 52 -8.21 9.53 -1.66
N MET A 53 -7.07 9.51 -2.36
CA MET A 53 -6.23 10.70 -2.56
C MET A 53 -6.99 11.83 -3.25
N LYS A 54 -7.82 11.50 -4.24
CA LYS A 54 -8.68 12.47 -4.93
C LYS A 54 -9.75 13.07 -4.01
N HIS A 55 -10.35 12.27 -3.12
CA HIS A 55 -11.28 12.78 -2.10
C HIS A 55 -10.59 13.67 -1.06
N LEU A 56 -9.37 13.31 -0.66
CA LEU A 56 -8.56 14.06 0.29
C LEU A 56 -7.85 15.28 -0.35
N LYS A 57 -8.03 15.52 -1.66
CA LYS A 57 -7.34 16.56 -2.45
C LYS A 57 -5.81 16.53 -2.32
N TRP A 58 -5.25 15.33 -2.20
CA TRP A 58 -3.79 15.13 -2.21
C TRP A 58 -3.19 15.16 -3.62
N ILE A 59 -4.04 14.93 -4.62
CA ILE A 59 -3.76 14.93 -6.05
C ILE A 59 -4.90 15.63 -6.78
#